data_AF-A0A522XWX9-F1
#
_entry.id   AF-A0A522XWX9-F1
#
_cell.length_a   1.000
_cell.length_b   1.000
_cell.length_c   1.000
_cell.angle_alpha   90.00
_cell.angle_beta   90.00
_cell.angle_gamma   90.00
#
_symmetry.space_group_name_H-M   'P 1'
#
loop_
_entity.id
_entity.type
_entity.pdbx_description
1 polymer ?
#
loop_
_entity_poly.entity_id
_entity_poly.type
_entity_poly.pdbx_seq_one_letter_code
_entity_poly.pdbx_strand_id
1 'polypeptide(L)'
;MESSKAKIFSPAIKTVILMIVVTGVAYPILVMIAGQSVLPEQSNGSLVDVDGKIIGSKLLAQEFTSPKFFHSRAASESASGVDPHITKDSALSQIQGISDATGIPINHLTTIVELDIAQNNAANWLAFSPEYANVLKLNLELVKQYPEIYSEFLNAGGK
;
A
#
# COMPACT_ATOMS: atom_id res chain seq x y z
N MET A 1 54.49 -19.41 15.50
CA MET A 1 53.32 -18.51 15.49
C MET A 1 52.41 -18.70 14.26
N GLU A 2 52.88 -19.25 13.14
CA GLU A 2 52.05 -19.49 11.93
C GLU A 2 51.09 -20.71 12.02
N SER A 3 51.50 -21.81 12.67
CA SER A 3 50.70 -23.07 12.72
C SER A 3 49.31 -22.91 13.37
N SER A 4 49.16 -21.98 14.33
CA SER A 4 47.86 -21.72 14.98
C SER A 4 46.87 -20.99 14.08
N LYS A 5 47.33 -20.21 13.09
CA LYS A 5 46.44 -19.48 12.16
C LYS A 5 45.71 -20.44 11.21
N ALA A 6 46.39 -21.48 10.73
CA ALA A 6 45.81 -22.46 9.81
C ALA A 6 44.71 -23.33 10.46
N LYS A 7 44.84 -23.66 11.76
CA LYS A 7 43.82 -24.43 12.50
C LYS A 7 42.52 -23.64 12.74
N ILE A 8 42.59 -22.32 12.82
CA ILE A 8 41.43 -21.44 13.06
C ILE A 8 40.73 -21.07 11.74
N PHE A 9 41.46 -21.06 10.62
CA PHE A 9 40.92 -20.65 9.32
C PHE A 9 39.84 -21.61 8.77
N SER A 10 40.03 -22.92 8.94
CA SER A 10 39.06 -23.95 8.53
C SER A 10 37.69 -23.83 9.24
N PRO A 11 37.62 -23.76 10.59
CA PRO A 11 36.34 -23.54 11.27
C PRO A 11 35.74 -22.16 10.96
N ALA A 12 36.55 -21.12 10.75
CA ALA A 12 36.04 -19.80 10.37
C ALA A 12 35.29 -19.83 9.02
N ILE A 13 35.88 -20.45 7.99
CA ILE A 13 35.21 -20.60 6.68
C ILE A 13 33.92 -21.39 6.81
N LYS A 14 33.92 -22.49 7.57
CA LYS A 14 32.73 -23.31 7.77
C LYS A 14 31.61 -22.53 8.46
N THR A 15 31.94 -21.73 9.46
CA THR A 15 30.97 -20.86 10.13
C THR A 15 30.42 -19.80 9.17
N VAL A 16 31.25 -19.21 8.31
CA VAL A 16 30.80 -18.25 7.30
C VAL A 16 29.86 -18.91 6.28
N ILE A 17 30.23 -20.07 5.74
CA ILE A 17 29.38 -20.81 4.79
C ILE A 17 28.06 -21.22 5.46
N LEU A 18 28.12 -21.73 6.69
CA LEU A 18 26.93 -22.07 7.46
C LEU A 18 26.02 -20.85 7.62
N MET A 19 26.57 -19.69 7.99
CA MET A 19 25.78 -18.47 8.12
C MET A 19 25.18 -18.03 6.79
N ILE A 20 25.92 -18.09 5.68
CA ILE A 20 25.38 -17.76 4.35
C ILE A 20 24.21 -18.68 4.00
N VAL A 21 24.33 -19.98 4.25
CA VAL A 21 23.25 -20.94 3.97
C VAL A 21 22.05 -20.67 4.88
N VAL A 22 22.28 -20.43 6.16
CA VAL A 22 21.19 -20.19 7.12
C VAL A 22 20.47 -18.87 6.82
N THR A 23 21.18 -17.75 6.64
CA THR A 23 20.57 -16.42 6.48
C THR A 23 20.19 -16.09 5.04
N GLY A 24 20.89 -16.66 4.06
CA GLY A 24 20.66 -16.41 2.64
C GLY A 24 19.73 -17.42 1.95
N VAL A 25 19.57 -18.61 2.50
CA VAL A 25 18.74 -19.67 1.89
C VAL A 25 17.66 -20.16 2.84
N ALA A 26 18.04 -20.72 3.99
CA ALA A 26 17.07 -21.33 4.90
C ALA A 26 16.07 -20.30 5.43
N TYR A 27 16.54 -19.15 5.91
CA TYR A 27 15.69 -18.10 6.47
C TYR A 27 14.73 -17.49 5.43
N PRO A 28 15.16 -17.01 4.24
CA PRO A 28 14.25 -16.44 3.25
C PRO A 28 13.18 -17.44 2.77
N ILE A 29 13.54 -18.72 2.60
CA ILE A 29 12.59 -19.76 2.18
C ILE A 29 11.55 -19.98 3.28
N LEU A 30 11.98 -20.10 4.54
CA LEU A 30 11.05 -20.29 5.66
C LEU A 30 10.08 -19.11 5.81
N VAL A 31 10.59 -17.87 5.73
CA VAL A 31 9.75 -16.67 5.80
C VAL A 31 8.80 -16.59 4.60
N MET A 32 9.27 -16.93 3.39
CA MET A 32 8.44 -16.94 2.19
C MET A 32 7.29 -17.96 2.31
N ILE A 33 7.57 -19.19 2.73
CA ILE A 33 6.55 -20.23 2.90
C ILE A 33 5.55 -19.80 3.97
N ALA A 34 6.03 -19.30 5.11
CA ALA A 34 5.16 -18.81 6.18
C ALA A 34 4.27 -17.65 5.69
N GLY A 35 4.86 -16.69 4.95
CA GLY A 35 4.14 -15.55 4.37
C GLY A 35 3.04 -16.00 3.42
N GLN A 36 3.36 -16.86 2.45
CA GLN A 36 2.39 -17.36 1.47
C GLN A 36 1.28 -18.21 2.12
N SER A 37 1.57 -18.92 3.22
CA SER A 37 0.58 -19.75 3.88
C SER A 37 -0.39 -18.98 4.79
N VAL A 38 0.06 -17.90 5.42
CA VAL A 38 -0.74 -17.16 6.43
C VAL A 38 -1.30 -15.86 5.88
N LEU A 39 -0.51 -15.16 5.06
CA LEU A 39 -0.80 -13.79 4.57
C LEU A 39 -0.47 -13.68 3.07
N PRO A 40 -1.16 -14.43 2.19
CA PRO A 40 -0.85 -14.47 0.76
C PRO A 40 -1.09 -13.12 0.07
N GLU A 41 -2.10 -12.35 0.49
CA GLU A 41 -2.42 -11.04 -0.09
C GLU A 41 -1.26 -10.05 0.13
N GLN A 42 -0.76 -9.98 1.37
CA GLN A 42 0.36 -9.10 1.75
C GLN A 42 1.68 -9.57 1.15
N SER A 43 1.90 -10.89 1.09
CA SER A 43 3.12 -11.48 0.53
C SER A 43 3.24 -11.28 -0.98
N ASN A 44 2.11 -11.12 -1.68
CA ASN A 44 2.06 -10.81 -3.11
C ASN A 44 1.97 -9.30 -3.40
N GLY A 45 2.13 -8.44 -2.38
CA GLY A 45 2.21 -7.00 -2.54
C GLY A 45 0.88 -6.25 -2.42
N SER A 46 -0.15 -6.85 -1.81
CA SER A 46 -1.46 -6.23 -1.54
C SER A 46 -2.08 -5.62 -2.79
N LEU A 47 -2.10 -6.41 -3.87
CA LEU A 47 -2.62 -6.01 -5.17
C LEU A 47 -4.13 -5.78 -5.11
N VAL A 48 -4.60 -4.80 -5.86
CA VAL A 48 -6.02 -4.46 -5.97
C VAL A 48 -6.50 -4.79 -7.39
N ASP A 49 -7.62 -5.51 -7.44
CA ASP A 49 -8.26 -5.97 -8.67
C ASP A 49 -9.62 -5.29 -8.87
N VAL A 50 -9.89 -4.89 -10.11
CA VAL A 50 -11.22 -4.47 -10.58
C VAL A 50 -11.53 -5.27 -11.84
N ASP A 51 -12.64 -6.00 -11.82
CA ASP A 51 -13.14 -6.79 -12.95
C ASP A 51 -12.13 -7.77 -13.57
N GLY A 52 -11.27 -8.38 -12.74
CA GLY A 52 -10.25 -9.33 -13.15
C GLY A 52 -8.98 -8.69 -13.71
N LYS A 53 -8.85 -7.36 -13.60
CA LYS A 53 -7.67 -6.61 -13.99
C LYS A 53 -6.99 -6.04 -12.75
N ILE A 54 -5.70 -6.36 -12.59
CA ILE A 54 -4.85 -5.76 -11.57
C ILE A 54 -4.61 -4.30 -11.94
N ILE A 55 -5.15 -3.40 -11.14
CA ILE A 55 -5.07 -1.95 -11.32
C ILE A 55 -3.96 -1.32 -10.47
N GLY A 56 -3.44 -2.03 -9.46
CA GLY A 56 -2.33 -1.54 -8.64
C GLY A 56 -2.16 -2.26 -7.31
N SER A 57 -1.59 -1.56 -6.34
CA SER A 57 -1.34 -2.04 -4.97
C SER A 57 -1.83 -1.02 -3.96
N LYS A 58 -2.42 -1.49 -2.86
CA LYS A 58 -2.79 -0.64 -1.72
C LYS A 58 -1.57 0.09 -1.13
N LEU A 59 -0.36 -0.43 -1.35
CA LEU A 59 0.88 0.09 -0.77
C LEU A 59 1.56 1.16 -1.63
N LEU A 60 1.09 1.40 -2.85
CA LEU A 60 1.72 2.32 -3.79
C LEU A 60 0.79 3.48 -4.13
N ALA A 61 1.32 4.70 -4.03
CA ALA A 61 0.65 5.87 -4.57
C ALA A 61 0.47 5.73 -6.09
N GLN A 62 -0.70 6.14 -6.57
CA GLN A 62 -0.97 6.30 -7.99
C GLN A 62 -1.22 7.77 -8.28
N GLU A 63 -0.71 8.25 -9.40
CA GLU A 63 -1.01 9.59 -9.87
C GLU A 63 -2.40 9.61 -10.48
N PHE A 64 -3.34 10.23 -9.77
CA PHE A 64 -4.63 10.62 -10.34
C PHE A 64 -4.49 12.07 -10.80
N THR A 65 -4.80 12.37 -12.05
CA THR A 65 -4.73 13.75 -12.60
C THR A 65 -6.10 14.39 -12.76
N SER A 66 -7.17 13.59 -12.67
CA SER A 66 -8.54 14.06 -12.86
C SER A 66 -9.10 14.67 -11.56
N PRO A 67 -9.74 15.85 -11.62
CA PRO A 67 -10.35 16.49 -10.45
C PRO A 67 -11.52 15.69 -9.85
N LYS A 68 -11.97 14.63 -10.53
CA LYS A 68 -13.01 13.72 -10.06
C LYS A 68 -12.51 12.71 -9.01
N PHE A 69 -11.21 12.62 -8.77
CA PHE A 69 -10.60 11.67 -7.84
C PHE A 69 -9.95 12.36 -6.64
N PHE A 70 -9.76 11.59 -5.56
CA PHE A 70 -8.83 11.96 -4.49
C PHE A 70 -7.39 11.87 -4.99
N HIS A 71 -6.58 12.82 -4.56
CA HIS A 71 -5.18 12.94 -4.91
C HIS A 71 -4.32 12.65 -3.68
N SER A 72 -3.26 11.87 -3.88
CA SER A 72 -2.20 11.71 -2.89
C SER A 72 -1.33 12.97 -2.82
N ARG A 73 -0.51 13.05 -1.78
CA ARG A 73 0.51 14.10 -1.67
C ARG A 73 1.48 13.99 -2.85
N ALA A 74 2.04 15.12 -3.28
CA ALA A 74 3.05 15.13 -4.32
C ALA A 74 4.25 14.26 -3.90
N ALA A 75 4.81 13.50 -4.84
CA ALA A 75 5.96 12.62 -4.57
C ALA A 75 7.15 13.39 -3.95
N SER A 76 7.35 14.66 -4.34
CA SER A 76 8.38 15.55 -3.80
C SER A 76 8.19 15.93 -2.33
N GLU A 77 6.98 15.74 -1.78
CA GLU A 77 6.64 16.07 -0.39
C GLU A 77 6.59 14.83 0.51
N SER A 78 6.83 13.64 -0.05
CA SER A 78 6.87 12.37 0.67
C SER A 78 8.29 11.85 0.79
N ALA A 79 8.66 11.34 1.97
CA ALA A 79 9.98 10.75 2.21
C ALA A 79 10.22 9.49 1.36
N SER A 80 9.16 8.73 1.02
CA SER A 80 9.24 7.55 0.17
C SER A 80 9.00 7.87 -1.32
N GLY A 81 8.40 9.02 -1.62
CA GLY A 81 7.95 9.39 -2.97
C GLY A 81 6.74 8.61 -3.50
N VAL A 82 6.22 7.64 -2.74
CA VAL A 82 5.16 6.72 -3.17
C VAL A 82 4.09 6.50 -2.11
N ASP A 83 3.87 7.49 -1.23
CA ASP A 83 2.93 7.37 -0.12
C ASP A 83 1.46 7.38 -0.58
N PRO A 84 0.73 6.25 -0.45
CA PRO A 84 -0.66 6.16 -0.87
C PRO A 84 -1.64 6.79 0.12
N HIS A 85 -1.15 7.26 1.27
CA HIS A 85 -1.99 7.72 2.36
C HIS A 85 -2.05 9.25 2.44
N ILE A 86 -3.22 9.75 2.83
CA ILE A 86 -3.45 11.16 3.15
C ILE A 86 -4.07 11.28 4.54
N THR A 87 -3.87 12.43 5.18
CA THR A 87 -4.50 12.73 6.47
C THR A 87 -5.99 12.98 6.28
N LYS A 88 -6.76 12.81 7.36
CA LYS A 88 -8.19 13.14 7.39
C LYS A 88 -8.46 14.56 6.87
N ASP A 89 -7.76 15.55 7.40
CA ASP A 89 -7.97 16.95 7.00
C ASP A 89 -7.67 17.19 5.51
N SER A 90 -6.64 16.52 4.97
CA SER A 90 -6.30 16.60 3.56
C SER A 90 -7.32 15.90 2.66
N ALA A 91 -7.97 14.84 3.14
CA ALA A 91 -9.06 14.19 2.43
C ALA A 91 -10.31 15.08 2.42
N LEU A 92 -10.67 15.63 3.58
CA LEU A 92 -11.84 16.50 3.74
C LEU A 92 -11.74 17.79 2.93
N SER A 93 -10.53 18.37 2.79
CA SER A 93 -10.34 19.58 1.98
C SER A 93 -10.55 19.36 0.47
N GLN A 94 -10.34 18.14 -0.02
CA GLN A 94 -10.54 17.80 -1.44
C GLN A 94 -12.01 17.55 -1.80
N ILE A 95 -12.86 17.22 -0.82
CA ILE A 95 -14.25 16.81 -1.04
C ILE A 95 -15.04 17.85 -1.84
N GLN A 96 -14.86 19.13 -1.54
CA GLN A 96 -15.59 20.20 -2.24
C GLN A 96 -15.27 20.17 -3.74
N GLY A 97 -13.99 20.10 -4.11
CA GLY A 97 -13.58 20.07 -5.52
C GLY A 97 -14.08 18.83 -6.26
N ILE A 98 -14.06 17.67 -5.59
CA ILE A 98 -14.58 16.42 -6.17
C ILE A 98 -16.10 16.48 -6.35
N SER A 99 -16.82 16.99 -5.35
CA SER A 99 -18.28 17.22 -5.41
C SER A 99 -18.63 18.13 -6.58
N ASP A 100 -17.90 19.22 -6.77
CA ASP A 100 -18.14 20.18 -7.85
C ASP A 100 -17.85 19.57 -9.24
N ALA A 101 -16.85 18.69 -9.34
CA ALA A 101 -16.47 18.03 -10.59
C ALA A 101 -17.35 16.84 -10.98
N THR A 102 -17.99 16.19 -10.00
CA THR A 102 -18.73 14.93 -10.19
C THR A 102 -20.23 15.07 -10.00
N GLY A 103 -20.68 16.07 -9.24
CA GLY A 103 -22.06 16.18 -8.77
C GLY A 103 -22.40 15.25 -7.60
N ILE A 104 -21.44 14.49 -7.07
CA ILE A 104 -21.64 13.61 -5.91
C ILE A 104 -21.83 14.49 -4.66
N PRO A 105 -22.86 14.27 -3.84
CA PRO A 105 -23.08 15.07 -2.65
C PRO A 105 -21.93 14.96 -1.62
N ILE A 106 -21.56 16.10 -1.03
CA ILE A 106 -20.47 16.22 -0.03
C ILE A 106 -20.61 15.20 1.12
N ASN A 107 -21.82 15.00 1.64
CA ASN A 107 -22.07 14.07 2.74
C ASN A 107 -21.72 12.62 2.37
N HIS A 108 -21.93 12.19 1.12
CA HIS A 108 -21.54 10.87 0.66
C HIS A 108 -20.02 10.73 0.61
N LEU A 109 -19.32 11.73 0.07
CA LEU A 109 -17.85 11.75 0.02
C LEU A 109 -17.24 11.74 1.43
N THR A 110 -17.79 12.53 2.35
CA THR A 110 -17.36 12.54 3.76
C THR A 110 -17.55 11.17 4.40
N THR A 111 -18.70 10.52 4.17
CA THR A 111 -18.99 9.19 4.71
C THR A 111 -17.99 8.15 4.21
N ILE A 112 -17.63 8.17 2.93
CA ILE A 112 -16.65 7.23 2.36
C ILE A 112 -15.28 7.40 3.05
N VAL A 113 -14.83 8.64 3.24
CA VAL A 113 -13.56 8.94 3.92
C VAL A 113 -13.59 8.50 5.39
N GLU A 114 -14.64 8.85 6.11
CA GLU A 114 -14.76 8.53 7.55
C GLU A 114 -14.87 7.03 7.78
N LEU A 115 -15.57 6.29 6.92
CA LEU A 115 -15.65 4.83 6.99
C LEU A 115 -14.29 4.17 6.75
N ASP A 116 -13.50 4.65 5.77
CA ASP A 116 -12.16 4.10 5.54
C ASP A 116 -11.25 4.32 6.76
N ILE A 117 -11.25 5.54 7.32
CA ILE A 117 -10.45 5.88 8.50
C ILE A 117 -10.89 5.05 9.71
N ALA A 118 -12.20 4.89 9.94
CA ALA A 118 -12.72 4.09 11.04
C ALA A 118 -12.30 2.61 10.91
N GLN A 119 -12.32 2.05 9.71
CA GLN A 119 -11.84 0.68 9.44
C GLN A 119 -10.35 0.53 9.72
N ASN A 120 -9.54 1.50 9.28
CA ASN A 120 -8.09 1.50 9.51
C ASN A 120 -7.78 1.65 11.02
N ASN A 121 -8.51 2.50 11.73
CA ASN A 121 -8.35 2.70 13.17
C ASN A 121 -8.79 1.49 14.01
N ALA A 122 -9.86 0.79 13.61
CA ALA A 122 -10.27 -0.44 14.29
C ALA A 122 -9.21 -1.56 14.20
N ALA A 123 -8.40 -1.55 13.13
CA ALA A 123 -7.26 -2.46 12.99
C ALA A 123 -6.01 -1.99 13.77
N ASN A 124 -5.98 -0.74 14.21
CA ASN A 124 -4.85 -0.15 14.95
C ASN A 124 -4.99 -0.46 16.44
N TRP A 125 -4.31 -1.52 16.88
CA TRP A 125 -4.22 -1.93 18.28
C TRP A 125 -3.48 -0.94 19.20
N LEU A 126 -2.69 0.02 18.66
CA LEU A 126 -2.01 1.06 19.43
C LEU A 126 -2.71 2.42 19.30
N ALA A 127 -2.92 3.08 20.46
CA ALA A 127 -3.53 4.41 20.58
C ALA A 127 -2.75 5.57 19.91
N PHE A 128 -1.58 5.32 19.32
CA PHE A 128 -0.71 6.34 18.69
C PHE A 128 -0.72 6.29 17.17
N SER A 129 -1.55 5.45 16.55
CA SER A 129 -1.62 5.39 15.10
C SER A 129 -2.36 6.61 14.55
N PRO A 130 -1.74 7.40 13.65
CA PRO A 130 -2.41 8.55 13.06
C PRO A 130 -3.59 8.11 12.19
N GLU A 131 -4.63 8.94 12.12
CA GLU A 131 -5.74 8.71 11.20
C GLU A 131 -5.27 8.92 9.75
N TYR A 132 -5.42 7.88 8.93
CA TYR A 132 -5.05 7.93 7.52
C TYR A 132 -6.13 7.29 6.65
N ALA A 133 -6.24 7.80 5.43
CA ALA A 133 -7.07 7.23 4.38
C ALA A 133 -6.22 6.84 3.17
N ASN A 134 -6.55 5.72 2.54
CA ASN A 134 -5.82 5.24 1.37
C ASN A 134 -6.46 5.75 0.07
N VAL A 135 -5.72 6.54 -0.71
CA VAL A 135 -6.26 7.23 -1.89
C VAL A 135 -6.76 6.27 -2.96
N LEU A 136 -6.01 5.20 -3.25
CA LEU A 136 -6.45 4.20 -4.22
C LEU A 136 -7.74 3.53 -3.76
N LYS A 137 -7.83 3.14 -2.49
CA LYS A 137 -9.05 2.51 -1.95
C LYS A 137 -10.26 3.45 -2.02
N LEU A 138 -10.11 4.72 -1.66
CA LEU A 138 -11.17 5.72 -1.76
C LEU A 138 -11.64 5.88 -3.21
N ASN A 139 -10.71 6.03 -4.15
CA ASN A 139 -11.04 6.21 -5.56
C ASN A 139 -11.75 4.99 -6.14
N LEU A 140 -11.37 3.78 -5.72
CA LEU A 140 -12.06 2.57 -6.16
C LEU A 140 -13.45 2.44 -5.59
N GLU A 141 -13.68 2.90 -4.37
CA GLU A 141 -15.01 2.96 -3.79
C GLU A 141 -15.90 3.93 -4.60
N LEU A 142 -15.35 5.07 -5.03
CA LEU A 142 -16.06 6.00 -5.93
C LEU A 142 -16.41 5.36 -7.27
N VAL A 143 -15.46 4.66 -7.90
CA VAL A 143 -15.67 3.98 -9.18
C VAL A 143 -16.76 2.90 -9.05
N LYS A 144 -16.76 2.14 -7.94
CA LYS A 144 -17.75 1.08 -7.68
C LYS A 144 -19.14 1.63 -7.41
N GLN A 145 -19.26 2.71 -6.64
CA GLN A 145 -20.55 3.30 -6.28
C GLN A 145 -21.15 4.16 -7.40
N TYR A 146 -20.30 4.80 -8.22
CA TYR A 146 -20.72 5.73 -9.27
C TYR A 146 -20.14 5.35 -10.65
N PRO A 147 -20.42 4.13 -11.17
CA PRO A 147 -19.83 3.65 -12.42
C PRO A 147 -20.15 4.55 -13.62
N GLU A 148 -21.30 5.23 -13.63
CA GLU A 148 -21.70 6.18 -14.68
C GLU A 148 -20.73 7.36 -14.80
N ILE A 149 -20.25 7.88 -13.66
CA ILE A 149 -19.36 9.05 -13.58
C ILE A 149 -17.92 8.67 -13.96
N TYR A 150 -17.53 7.43 -13.65
CA TYR A 150 -16.16 6.91 -13.79
C TYR A 150 -16.00 5.86 -14.89
N SER A 151 -16.99 5.71 -15.77
CA SER A 151 -16.96 4.76 -16.89
C SER A 151 -15.73 4.94 -17.78
N GLU A 152 -15.25 6.17 -17.93
CA GLU A 152 -13.99 6.49 -18.62
C GLU A 152 -12.77 5.79 -17.99
N PHE A 153 -12.68 5.74 -16.66
CA PHE A 153 -11.57 5.06 -15.97
C PHE A 153 -11.60 3.54 -16.18
N LEU A 154 -12.80 2.95 -16.13
CA LEU A 154 -13.00 1.52 -16.37
C LEU A 154 -12.64 1.13 -17.81
N ASN A 155 -13.02 1.97 -18.78
CA ASN A 155 -12.80 1.72 -20.21
C ASN A 155 -11.38 2.06 -20.69
N ALA A 156 -10.76 3.12 -20.15
CA ALA A 156 -9.41 3.54 -20.52
C ALA A 156 -8.31 2.64 -19.95
N GLY A 157 -8.67 1.68 -19.10
CA GLY A 157 -7.75 0.70 -18.57
C GLY A 157 -6.75 1.26 -17.57
N GLY A 158 -7.14 2.27 -16.79
CA GLY A 158 -6.37 2.80 -15.66
C GLY A 158 -5.01 3.36 -16.06
N LYS A 159 -5.00 4.50 -16.77
CA LYS A 159 -3.83 5.35 -16.92
C LYS A 159 -4.11 6.73 -16.36
#